data_AF-A0A6A5SM19-F1
#
_entry.id   AF-A0A6A5SM19-F1
#
_cell.length_a   1.000
_cell.length_b   1.000
_cell.length_c   1.000
_cell.angle_alpha   90.00
_cell.angle_beta   90.00
_cell.angle_gamma   90.00
#
_symmetry.space_group_name_H-M   'P 1'
#
loop_
_entity.id
_entity.type
_entity.pdbx_description
1 polymer ?
#
loop_
_entity_poly.entity_id
_entity_poly.type
_entity_poly.pdbx_seq_one_letter_code
_entity_poly.pdbx_strand_id
1 'polypeptide(L)'
;GALFTTPVLLKSLAIEDRSCPICQEAYIEPVAPGKKRDEDNSKEEEEDDQNAKEWPVSIDMVAEHCGLKRCCGHVIGRKCLERHLQSHGAWRNKCPLCRDVWFGNDAAENTPDEQDQAPPSADDRLRNPLRRSARIAAQMTATRRSQGSRMSDRHGVTRRPQCASVSGRSRSASSAGFMQQLLGMLEIESGGDEVKGTLEEVERRLGALYGDA
;
A
#
# COMPACT_ATOMS: atom_id res chain seq x y z
N GLY A 1 4.26 -1.39 -7.64
CA GLY A 1 3.50 -2.42 -6.90
C GLY A 1 2.04 -2.40 -7.31
N ALA A 2 1.36 -3.54 -7.24
CA ALA A 2 -0.08 -3.62 -7.44
C ALA A 2 -0.79 -3.65 -6.08
N LEU A 3 -1.87 -2.90 -5.92
CA LEU A 3 -2.65 -2.83 -4.68
C LEU A 3 -3.91 -3.69 -4.83
N PHE A 4 -4.10 -4.63 -3.91
CA PHE A 4 -5.27 -5.50 -3.89
C PHE A 4 -6.32 -4.91 -2.97
N THR A 5 -7.50 -4.65 -3.52
CA THR A 5 -8.68 -4.19 -2.78
C THR A 5 -9.72 -5.29 -2.70
N THR A 6 -10.33 -5.42 -1.53
CA THR A 6 -11.42 -6.38 -1.31
C THR A 6 -12.69 -5.59 -1.00
N PRO A 7 -13.78 -5.76 -1.78
CA PRO A 7 -15.08 -5.19 -1.43
C PRO A 7 -15.53 -5.70 -0.07
N VAL A 8 -16.03 -4.79 0.78
CA VAL A 8 -16.56 -5.14 2.11
C VAL A 8 -18.08 -5.04 2.08
N LEU A 9 -18.76 -6.02 2.66
CA LEU A 9 -20.22 -6.02 2.74
C LEU A 9 -20.68 -5.07 3.86
N LEU A 10 -21.76 -4.32 3.66
CA LEU A 10 -22.22 -3.35 4.66
C LEU A 10 -22.61 -4.00 5.99
N LYS A 11 -23.08 -5.25 5.91
CA LYS A 11 -23.46 -6.06 7.08
C LYS A 11 -22.28 -6.45 7.97
N SER A 12 -21.04 -6.47 7.44
CA SER A 12 -19.84 -6.74 8.25
C SER A 12 -19.26 -5.50 8.92
N LEU A 13 -19.70 -4.30 8.51
CA LEU A 13 -19.27 -3.05 9.11
C LEU A 13 -20.19 -2.67 10.28
N ALA A 14 -19.57 -2.11 11.33
CA ALA A 14 -20.27 -1.43 12.40
C ALA A 14 -21.09 -0.25 11.82
N ILE A 15 -22.16 0.15 12.49
CA ILE A 15 -23.09 1.17 11.96
C ILE A 15 -22.37 2.51 11.78
N GLU A 16 -21.42 2.80 12.67
CA GLU A 16 -20.59 4.00 12.70
C GLU A 16 -19.61 4.07 11.51
N ASP A 17 -19.22 2.91 10.97
CA ASP A 17 -18.26 2.78 9.87
C ASP A 17 -18.94 2.63 8.50
N ARG A 18 -20.26 2.91 8.40
CA ARG A 18 -21.02 2.80 7.14
C ARG A 18 -20.94 4.02 6.24
N SER A 19 -20.05 4.95 6.54
CA SER A 19 -19.77 6.11 5.70
C SER A 19 -18.28 6.21 5.38
N CYS A 20 -17.99 6.80 4.22
CA CYS A 20 -16.62 6.98 3.78
C CYS A 20 -15.91 8.00 4.67
N PRO A 21 -14.75 7.67 5.27
CA PRO A 21 -14.04 8.61 6.15
C PRO A 21 -13.44 9.83 5.41
N ILE A 22 -13.46 9.83 4.07
CA ILE A 22 -12.90 10.90 3.23
C ILE A 22 -13.98 11.88 2.78
N CYS A 23 -15.04 11.39 2.13
CA CYS A 23 -16.14 12.24 1.62
C CYS A 23 -17.38 12.26 2.50
N GLN A 24 -17.46 11.40 3.53
CA GLN A 24 -18.60 11.22 4.45
C GLN A 24 -19.89 10.70 3.80
N GLU A 25 -19.85 10.30 2.54
CA GLU A 25 -20.98 9.68 1.85
C GLU A 25 -21.25 8.28 2.43
N ALA A 26 -22.54 7.93 2.55
CA ALA A 26 -22.96 6.61 3.01
C ALA A 26 -22.63 5.55 1.97
N TYR A 27 -22.10 4.41 2.42
CA TYR A 27 -21.76 3.32 1.54
C TYR A 27 -23.00 2.58 1.01
N ILE A 28 -22.88 2.05 -0.19
CA ILE A 28 -23.83 1.12 -0.79
C ILE A 28 -23.25 -0.29 -0.91
N GLU A 29 -24.12 -1.29 -1.02
CA GLU A 29 -23.70 -2.68 -1.21
C GLU A 29 -23.11 -2.85 -2.62
N PRO A 30 -21.93 -3.49 -2.77
CA PRO A 30 -21.34 -3.73 -4.07
C PRO A 30 -22.23 -4.65 -4.92
N VAL A 31 -22.47 -4.26 -6.18
CA VAL A 31 -23.20 -5.10 -7.14
C VAL A 31 -22.31 -6.29 -7.49
N ALA A 32 -22.82 -7.51 -7.28
CA ALA A 32 -22.09 -8.72 -7.61
C ALA A 32 -21.77 -8.76 -9.12
N PRO A 33 -20.51 -9.01 -9.51
CA PRO A 33 -20.15 -9.14 -10.92
C PRO A 33 -20.94 -10.31 -11.52
N GLY A 34 -21.67 -10.06 -12.60
CA GLY A 34 -22.43 -11.08 -13.32
C GLY A 34 -23.94 -11.10 -13.08
N LYS A 35 -24.48 -10.30 -12.15
CA LYS A 35 -25.90 -9.94 -12.21
C LYS A 35 -26.08 -8.92 -13.33
N LYS A 36 -26.25 -9.41 -14.57
CA LYS A 36 -26.85 -8.60 -15.62
C LYS A 36 -28.18 -8.12 -15.05
N ARG A 37 -28.35 -6.81 -14.88
CA ARG A 37 -29.67 -6.25 -14.60
C ARG A 37 -30.57 -6.79 -15.69
N ASP A 38 -31.65 -7.46 -15.33
CA ASP A 38 -32.62 -7.92 -16.31
C ASP A 38 -32.98 -6.71 -17.19
N GLU A 39 -32.54 -6.74 -18.45
CA GLU A 39 -32.44 -5.59 -19.38
C GLU A 39 -33.80 -5.04 -19.83
N ASP A 40 -34.89 -5.45 -19.18
CA ASP A 40 -36.20 -5.48 -19.82
C ASP A 40 -37.15 -4.32 -19.43
N ASN A 41 -36.73 -3.29 -18.68
CA ASN A 41 -37.68 -2.20 -18.38
C ASN A 41 -37.20 -0.80 -17.93
N SER A 42 -35.97 -0.35 -18.23
CA SER A 42 -35.60 1.05 -17.90
C SER A 42 -34.65 1.65 -18.93
N LYS A 43 -35.23 2.23 -20.00
CA LYS A 43 -34.51 2.78 -21.15
C LYS A 43 -34.17 4.28 -21.04
N GLU A 44 -34.28 4.91 -19.86
CA GLU A 44 -34.26 6.39 -19.79
C GLU A 44 -33.38 7.03 -18.70
N GLU A 45 -32.49 6.30 -18.01
CA GLU A 45 -31.57 6.92 -17.04
C GLU A 45 -30.13 6.35 -17.13
N GLU A 46 -29.48 6.47 -18.29
CA GLU A 46 -28.07 6.08 -18.50
C GLU A 46 -27.08 7.26 -18.40
N GLU A 47 -27.52 8.49 -18.17
CA GLU A 47 -26.64 9.68 -18.26
C GLU A 47 -26.04 10.17 -16.92
N ASP A 48 -26.36 9.60 -15.76
CA ASP A 48 -25.73 10.00 -14.47
C ASP A 48 -24.87 8.89 -13.83
N ASP A 49 -24.30 8.03 -14.67
CA ASP A 49 -23.40 6.94 -14.29
C ASP A 49 -22.09 7.43 -13.63
N GLN A 50 -21.81 8.73 -13.71
CA GLN A 50 -20.68 9.37 -13.03
C GLN A 50 -20.93 9.58 -11.54
N ASN A 51 -22.19 9.59 -11.10
CA ASN A 51 -22.53 9.56 -9.67
C ASN A 51 -22.71 8.13 -9.13
N ALA A 52 -22.06 7.14 -9.77
CA ALA A 52 -21.96 5.76 -9.27
C ALA A 52 -21.68 5.75 -7.76
N LYS A 53 -22.66 5.31 -6.98
CA LYS A 53 -22.65 5.40 -5.52
C LYS A 53 -21.39 4.74 -4.94
N GLU A 54 -20.87 5.26 -3.83
CA GLU A 54 -19.64 4.77 -3.22
C GLU A 54 -19.88 3.48 -2.41
N TRP A 55 -19.02 2.47 -2.56
CA TRP A 55 -19.05 1.25 -1.74
C TRP A 55 -17.73 1.06 -0.99
N PRO A 56 -17.74 0.31 0.13
CA PRO A 56 -16.58 0.16 0.97
C PRO A 56 -15.62 -0.86 0.38
N VAL A 57 -14.33 -0.51 0.37
CA VAL A 57 -13.23 -1.40 -0.01
C VAL A 57 -12.17 -1.40 1.09
N SER A 58 -11.71 -2.60 1.46
CA SER A 58 -10.55 -2.79 2.34
C SER A 58 -9.28 -2.91 1.52
N ILE A 59 -8.19 -2.40 2.06
CA ILE A 59 -6.85 -2.48 1.47
C ILE A 59 -6.03 -3.48 2.28
N ASP A 60 -5.99 -4.72 1.79
CA ASP A 60 -5.46 -5.84 2.56
C ASP A 60 -4.00 -6.13 2.24
N MET A 61 -3.64 -6.07 0.95
CA MET A 61 -2.34 -6.52 0.46
C MET A 61 -1.80 -5.67 -0.67
N VAL A 62 -0.48 -5.59 -0.77
CA VAL A 62 0.24 -5.02 -1.90
C VAL A 62 1.27 -6.03 -2.40
N ALA A 63 1.32 -6.20 -3.72
CA ALA A 63 2.42 -6.90 -4.39
C ALA A 63 3.60 -5.93 -4.56
N GLU A 64 4.66 -6.18 -3.79
CA GLU A 64 5.98 -5.61 -3.97
C GLU A 64 6.86 -6.58 -4.79
N HIS A 65 7.97 -6.11 -5.33
CA HIS A 65 8.90 -6.94 -6.13
C HIS A 65 9.48 -8.12 -5.32
N CYS A 66 9.54 -7.99 -3.99
CA CYS A 66 10.06 -8.99 -3.06
C CYS A 66 8.96 -9.88 -2.44
N GLY A 67 7.69 -9.71 -2.83
CA GLY A 67 6.59 -10.55 -2.36
C GLY A 67 5.32 -9.77 -1.97
N LEU A 68 4.44 -10.46 -1.23
CA LEU A 68 3.19 -9.87 -0.74
C LEU A 68 3.38 -9.26 0.64
N LYS A 69 2.93 -8.02 0.80
CA LYS A 69 2.96 -7.28 2.07
C LYS A 69 1.54 -6.95 2.52
N ARG A 70 1.25 -7.19 3.81
CA ARG A 70 -0.01 -6.77 4.41
C ARG A 70 -0.06 -5.25 4.63
N CYS A 71 -1.20 -4.67 4.31
CA CYS A 71 -1.50 -3.27 4.55
C CYS A 71 -2.27 -3.07 5.87
N CYS A 72 -2.61 -1.81 6.14
CA CYS A 72 -3.32 -1.41 7.35
C CYS A 72 -4.78 -1.89 7.45
N GLY A 73 -5.39 -2.41 6.38
CA GLY A 73 -6.77 -2.93 6.40
C GLY A 73 -7.86 -1.87 6.63
N HIS A 74 -7.56 -0.59 6.44
CA HIS A 74 -8.54 0.47 6.55
C HIS A 74 -9.57 0.39 5.43
N VAL A 75 -10.85 0.59 5.79
CA VAL A 75 -11.96 0.63 4.85
C VAL A 75 -12.15 2.06 4.36
N ILE A 76 -12.16 2.22 3.04
CA ILE A 76 -12.31 3.52 2.37
C ILE A 76 -13.31 3.30 1.23
N GLY A 77 -13.97 4.36 0.80
CA GLY A 77 -14.79 4.29 -0.40
C GLY A 77 -13.96 4.08 -1.68
N ARG A 78 -14.48 3.27 -2.60
CA ARG A 78 -13.78 2.93 -3.86
C ARG A 78 -13.36 4.18 -4.65
N LYS A 79 -14.26 5.14 -4.85
CA LYS A 79 -14.00 6.34 -5.65
C LYS A 79 -12.96 7.24 -4.97
N CYS A 80 -13.07 7.39 -3.66
CA CYS A 80 -12.10 8.15 -2.87
C CYS A 80 -10.72 7.50 -2.91
N LEU A 81 -10.65 6.17 -2.85
CA LEU A 81 -9.39 5.44 -3.02
C LEU A 81 -8.79 5.62 -4.42
N GLU A 82 -9.59 5.47 -5.48
CA GLU A 82 -9.14 5.68 -6.86
C GLU A 82 -8.62 7.11 -7.08
N ARG A 83 -9.36 8.13 -6.64
CA ARG A 83 -8.92 9.54 -6.68
C ARG A 83 -7.63 9.76 -5.91
N HIS A 84 -7.49 9.13 -4.74
CA HIS A 84 -6.27 9.23 -3.93
C HIS A 84 -5.06 8.58 -4.63
N LEU A 85 -5.24 7.41 -5.25
CA LEU A 85 -4.18 6.74 -6.02
C LEU A 85 -3.80 7.51 -7.30
N GLN A 86 -4.77 8.19 -7.93
CA GLN A 86 -4.54 9.06 -9.09
C GLN A 86 -3.90 10.40 -8.73
N SER A 87 -3.94 10.81 -7.46
CA SER A 87 -3.34 12.07 -7.03
C SER A 87 -1.83 12.09 -7.29
N HIS A 88 -1.31 13.24 -7.68
CA HIS A 88 0.13 13.44 -7.83
C HIS A 88 0.75 13.79 -6.47
N GLY A 89 1.90 13.18 -6.17
CA GLY A 89 2.71 13.54 -5.00
C GLY A 89 3.09 12.35 -4.13
N ALA A 90 3.84 12.63 -3.06
CA ALA A 90 4.39 11.64 -2.14
C ALA A 90 3.35 11.00 -1.19
N TRP A 91 2.07 11.36 -1.34
CA TRP A 91 0.97 10.87 -0.49
C TRP A 91 0.10 9.81 -1.18
N ARG A 92 0.16 9.69 -2.51
CA ARG A 92 -0.66 8.73 -3.27
C ARG A 92 -0.41 7.27 -2.89
N ASN A 93 0.79 6.97 -2.39
CA ASN A 93 1.22 5.64 -1.97
C ASN A 93 1.06 5.40 -0.47
N LYS A 94 0.32 6.26 0.24
CA LYS A 94 0.11 6.15 1.69
C LYS A 94 -1.37 6.05 2.01
N CYS A 95 -1.69 5.36 3.10
CA CYS A 95 -3.05 5.35 3.62
C CYS A 95 -3.48 6.76 4.07
N PRO A 96 -4.64 7.27 3.61
CA PRO A 96 -5.11 8.59 4.04
C PRO A 96 -5.51 8.62 5.53
N LEU A 97 -5.78 7.47 6.16
CA LEU A 97 -6.19 7.40 7.56
C LEU A 97 -5.01 7.25 8.54
N CYS A 98 -4.13 6.28 8.30
CA CYS A 98 -3.00 5.99 9.21
C CYS A 98 -1.63 6.38 8.68
N ARG A 99 -1.52 6.79 7.40
CA ARG A 99 -0.28 7.17 6.72
C ARG A 99 0.73 6.05 6.50
N ASP A 100 0.34 4.79 6.72
CA ASP A 100 1.15 3.63 6.35
C ASP A 100 1.42 3.62 4.84
N VAL A 101 2.65 3.27 4.47
CA VAL A 101 3.09 3.23 3.07
C VAL A 101 2.64 1.92 2.43
N TRP A 102 1.80 2.02 1.41
CA TRP A 102 1.31 0.89 0.63
C TRP A 102 2.38 0.32 -0.29
N PHE A 103 3.06 1.18 -1.06
CA PHE A 103 4.14 0.76 -1.95
C PHE A 103 5.29 1.77 -1.96
N GLY A 104 6.52 1.25 -2.05
CA GLY A 104 7.74 2.03 -2.21
C GLY A 104 7.71 2.88 -3.49
N ASN A 105 8.34 4.06 -3.44
CA ASN A 105 8.50 4.91 -4.61
C ASN A 105 9.79 4.48 -5.33
N ASP A 106 9.79 3.27 -5.90
CA ASP A 106 10.99 2.63 -6.47
C ASP A 106 11.61 3.44 -7.61
N ALA A 107 10.85 4.38 -8.18
CA ALA A 107 11.30 5.29 -9.24
C ALA A 107 12.24 6.42 -8.73
N ALA A 108 12.29 6.70 -7.42
CA ALA A 108 13.08 7.81 -6.89
C ALA A 108 14.50 7.41 -6.44
N GLU A 109 14.78 6.12 -6.25
CA GLU A 109 16.12 5.64 -5.86
C GLU A 109 16.96 5.14 -7.04
N ASN A 110 16.38 5.04 -8.24
CA ASN A 110 17.10 4.68 -9.47
C ASN A 110 17.31 5.87 -10.42
N THR A 111 17.29 7.12 -9.91
CA THR A 111 18.22 8.07 -10.51
C THR A 111 19.58 7.66 -9.98
N PRO A 112 20.44 6.96 -10.77
CA PRO A 112 21.83 6.89 -10.39
C PRO A 112 22.23 8.33 -10.09
N ASP A 113 22.74 8.56 -8.88
CA ASP A 113 23.47 9.77 -8.56
C ASP A 113 24.73 9.72 -9.44
N GLU A 114 24.54 9.90 -10.75
CA GLU A 114 25.55 10.24 -11.74
C GLU A 114 25.90 11.70 -11.50
N GLN A 115 26.30 11.97 -10.25
CA GLN A 115 27.41 12.84 -9.97
C GLN A 115 28.63 12.21 -10.64
N ASP A 116 28.70 12.43 -11.94
CA ASP A 116 29.93 12.83 -12.60
C ASP A 116 30.36 14.19 -11.99
N GLN A 117 30.60 14.19 -10.67
CA GLN A 117 31.45 15.19 -10.05
C GLN A 117 32.81 14.91 -10.63
N ALA A 118 33.13 15.64 -11.71
CA ALA A 118 34.51 15.93 -12.05
C ALA A 118 35.26 16.18 -10.74
N PRO A 119 36.35 15.45 -10.46
CA PRO A 119 37.08 15.58 -9.22
C PRO A 119 37.34 17.09 -9.00
N PRO A 120 36.98 17.65 -7.84
CA PRO A 120 37.16 19.07 -7.59
C PRO A 120 38.63 19.39 -7.86
N SER A 121 38.87 20.28 -8.83
CA SER A 121 40.19 20.77 -9.14
C SER A 121 40.83 21.26 -7.83
N ALA A 122 42.11 20.93 -7.64
CA ALA A 122 42.82 21.15 -6.37
C ALA A 122 42.88 22.63 -5.93
N ASP A 123 42.44 23.58 -6.76
CA ASP A 123 42.51 25.02 -6.52
C ASP A 123 41.37 25.58 -5.65
N ASP A 124 40.25 24.89 -5.46
CA ASP A 124 39.09 25.47 -4.76
C ASP A 124 39.11 25.28 -3.22
N ARG A 125 40.18 24.68 -2.67
CA ARG A 125 40.31 24.36 -1.24
C ARG A 125 40.73 25.54 -0.35
N LEU A 126 41.08 26.70 -0.91
CA LEU A 126 41.65 27.82 -0.13
C LEU A 126 40.69 29.00 0.12
N ARG A 127 39.47 29.01 -0.40
CA ARG A 127 38.65 30.23 -0.42
C ARG A 127 37.49 30.35 0.57
N ASN A 128 37.20 29.38 1.46
CA ASN A 128 36.11 29.60 2.43
C ASN A 128 36.17 28.76 3.73
N PRO A 129 36.94 29.18 4.75
CA PRO A 129 36.89 28.55 6.07
C PRO A 129 35.81 29.12 7.03
N LEU A 130 34.97 30.08 6.63
CA LEU A 130 34.21 30.90 7.60
C LEU A 130 32.70 31.03 7.36
N ARG A 131 32.01 29.99 6.86
CA ARG A 131 30.54 30.02 6.70
C ARG A 131 29.75 28.96 7.48
N ARG A 132 30.41 28.14 8.31
CA ARG A 132 29.74 27.09 9.09
C ARG A 132 29.25 27.51 10.49
N SER A 133 29.62 28.70 10.98
CA SER A 133 29.33 29.14 12.36
C SER A 133 28.16 30.13 12.51
N ALA A 134 27.61 30.70 11.43
CA ALA A 134 26.60 31.76 11.54
C ALA A 134 25.16 31.25 11.80
N ARG A 135 24.84 29.97 11.55
CA ARG A 135 23.47 29.46 11.72
C ARG A 135 23.08 29.15 13.17
N ILE A 136 24.05 28.94 14.06
CA ILE A 136 23.75 28.61 15.47
C ILE A 136 23.38 29.88 16.27
N ALA A 137 23.91 31.04 15.92
CA ALA A 137 23.64 32.29 16.65
C ALA A 137 22.23 32.88 16.39
N ALA A 138 21.63 32.61 15.23
CA ALA A 138 20.31 33.18 14.88
C ALA A 138 19.12 32.47 15.55
N GLN A 139 19.30 31.25 16.10
CA GLN A 139 18.22 30.54 16.79
C GLN A 139 18.02 30.98 18.25
N MET A 140 18.95 31.73 18.85
CA MET A 140 18.85 32.11 20.27
C MET A 140 18.13 33.44 20.51
N THR A 141 17.84 34.25 19.50
CA THR A 141 17.18 35.56 19.67
C THR A 141 15.67 35.55 19.44
N ALA A 142 15.09 34.48 18.87
CA ALA A 142 13.66 34.44 18.55
C ALA A 142 12.74 33.89 19.66
N THR A 143 13.28 33.33 20.75
CA THR A 143 12.50 32.60 21.77
C THR A 143 12.12 33.40 23.02
N ARG A 144 12.31 34.73 23.06
CA ARG A 144 12.07 35.54 24.29
C ARG A 144 10.82 36.43 24.32
N ARG A 145 9.84 36.27 23.43
CA ARG A 145 8.56 37.02 23.53
C ARG A 145 7.34 36.12 23.34
N SER A 146 7.04 35.33 24.37
CA SER A 146 5.72 34.74 24.60
C SER A 146 5.64 34.24 26.05
N GLN A 147 5.53 35.18 26.98
CA GLN A 147 5.07 34.90 28.34
C GLN A 147 3.67 35.52 28.47
N GLY A 148 2.67 34.67 28.66
CA GLY A 148 1.34 35.11 29.08
C GLY A 148 0.23 34.14 28.66
N SER A 149 -0.02 33.14 29.50
CA SER A 149 -1.35 32.59 29.89
C SER A 149 -1.18 31.09 30.22
N ARG A 150 -0.94 30.75 31.49
CA ARG A 150 -1.93 30.27 32.47
C ARG A 150 -2.66 28.98 32.09
N MET A 151 -2.21 27.91 32.75
CA MET A 151 -2.93 26.77 33.33
C MET A 151 -3.97 26.03 32.47
N SER A 152 -3.65 24.79 32.11
CA SER A 152 -4.50 23.68 32.52
C SER A 152 -3.68 22.40 32.69
N ASP A 153 -3.97 21.77 33.81
CA ASP A 153 -3.42 20.54 34.33
C ASP A 153 -3.89 19.31 33.54
N ARG A 154 -3.06 18.26 33.61
CA ARG A 154 -3.43 16.83 33.53
C ARG A 154 -3.84 16.26 32.16
N HIS A 155 -2.87 15.64 31.48
CA HIS A 155 -2.76 14.17 31.34
C HIS A 155 -1.64 13.83 30.34
N GLY A 156 -0.43 13.61 30.86
CA GLY A 156 0.70 13.10 30.10
C GLY A 156 0.53 11.62 29.79
N VAL A 157 0.02 11.29 28.62
CA VAL A 157 0.17 9.95 28.03
C VAL A 157 1.51 9.92 27.30
N THR A 158 2.52 9.40 27.98
CA THR A 158 3.80 8.99 27.39
C THR A 158 3.54 7.92 26.32
N ARG A 159 3.42 8.32 25.04
CA ARG A 159 3.52 7.40 23.92
C ARG A 159 5.00 7.02 23.73
N ARG A 160 5.37 5.87 24.30
CA ARG A 160 6.60 5.16 23.95
C ARG A 160 6.55 4.75 22.47
N PRO A 161 7.55 5.05 21.63
CA PRO A 161 7.73 4.36 20.38
C PRO A 161 8.35 2.99 20.69
N GLN A 162 7.50 1.99 20.93
CA GLN A 162 7.90 0.58 20.89
C GLN A 162 7.53 0.03 19.52
N CYS A 163 8.37 0.33 18.51
CA CYS A 163 8.50 -0.57 17.36
C CYS A 163 9.36 -1.73 17.81
N ALA A 164 8.79 -2.62 18.63
CA ALA A 164 9.33 -3.94 18.85
C ALA A 164 9.14 -4.71 17.55
N SER A 165 10.25 -4.94 16.85
CA SER A 165 10.39 -5.94 15.80
C SER A 165 10.05 -7.30 16.38
N VAL A 166 8.78 -7.68 16.29
CA VAL A 166 8.35 -9.06 16.50
C VAL A 166 8.93 -9.85 15.34
N SER A 167 10.09 -10.45 15.60
CA SER A 167 10.67 -11.52 14.81
C SER A 167 9.69 -12.70 14.84
N GLY A 168 8.74 -12.69 13.91
CA GLY A 168 7.93 -13.84 13.53
C GLY A 168 8.81 -14.90 12.86
N ARG A 169 9.70 -15.52 13.63
CA ARG A 169 10.29 -16.82 13.27
C ARG A 169 9.22 -17.89 13.48
N SER A 170 8.37 -18.12 12.47
CA SER A 170 7.68 -19.41 12.35
C SER A 170 6.80 -19.50 11.10
N ARG A 171 7.04 -20.58 10.34
CA ARG A 171 6.12 -21.27 9.40
C ARG A 171 6.12 -20.88 7.91
N SER A 172 7.25 -20.52 7.31
CA SER A 172 7.39 -20.59 5.83
C SER A 172 8.15 -21.82 5.32
N ALA A 173 8.57 -22.74 6.19
CA ALA A 173 9.37 -23.90 5.74
C ALA A 173 8.55 -24.96 4.97
N SER A 174 7.22 -24.98 5.06
CA SER A 174 6.41 -25.98 4.37
C SER A 174 6.04 -25.61 2.93
N SER A 175 5.96 -24.31 2.58
CA SER A 175 5.57 -23.92 1.20
C SER A 175 6.69 -24.13 0.18
N ALA A 176 7.96 -24.04 0.61
CA ALA A 176 9.11 -24.27 -0.26
C ALA A 176 9.16 -25.72 -0.76
N GLY A 177 8.82 -26.69 0.09
CA GLY A 177 8.76 -28.11 -0.28
C GLY A 177 7.65 -28.38 -1.30
N PHE A 178 6.46 -27.80 -1.10
CA PHE A 178 5.34 -27.97 -2.01
C PHE A 178 5.65 -27.45 -3.42
N MET A 179 6.22 -26.24 -3.53
CA MET A 179 6.60 -25.68 -4.83
C MET A 179 7.68 -26.51 -5.53
N GLN A 180 8.69 -26.99 -4.81
CA GLN A 180 9.72 -27.88 -5.38
C GLN A 180 9.13 -29.21 -5.84
N GLN A 181 8.18 -29.78 -5.09
CA GLN A 181 7.49 -31.01 -5.46
C GLN A 181 6.60 -30.82 -6.70
N LEU A 182 5.88 -29.70 -6.78
CA LEU A 182 5.05 -29.35 -7.94
C LEU A 182 5.91 -29.16 -9.20
N LEU A 183 7.00 -28.39 -9.11
CA LEU A 183 7.92 -28.16 -10.23
C LEU A 183 8.61 -29.45 -10.68
N GLY A 184 9.03 -30.30 -9.74
CA GLY A 184 9.61 -31.62 -10.03
C GLY A 184 8.61 -32.55 -10.72
N MET A 185 7.34 -32.51 -10.30
CA MET A 185 6.28 -33.28 -10.95
C MET A 185 5.87 -32.76 -12.32
N LEU A 186 6.01 -31.47 -12.61
CA LEU A 186 5.66 -30.91 -13.92
C LEU A 186 6.85 -30.96 -14.91
N GLU A 187 7.98 -31.53 -14.51
CA GLU A 187 9.21 -31.66 -15.32
C GLU A 187 9.61 -30.35 -16.01
N ILE A 188 9.40 -29.23 -15.32
CA ILE A 188 9.76 -27.92 -15.85
C ILE A 188 11.29 -27.82 -15.83
N GLU A 189 11.91 -27.78 -17.00
CA GLU A 189 13.36 -27.57 -17.10
C GLU A 189 13.74 -26.25 -16.43
N SER A 190 14.81 -26.25 -15.64
CA SER A 190 15.24 -25.06 -14.90
C SER A 190 15.60 -23.93 -15.87
N GLY A 191 14.69 -22.97 -16.02
CA GLY A 191 14.82 -21.83 -16.94
C GLY A 191 13.96 -21.91 -18.21
N GLY A 192 13.12 -22.94 -18.36
CA GLY A 192 12.11 -23.01 -19.42
C GLY A 192 10.73 -22.56 -18.95
N ASP A 193 10.02 -21.79 -19.78
CA ASP A 193 8.62 -21.40 -19.55
C ASP A 193 7.62 -22.44 -20.09
N GLU A 194 8.11 -23.52 -20.71
CA GLU A 194 7.28 -24.56 -21.32
C GLU A 194 7.13 -25.79 -20.40
N VAL A 195 5.89 -26.21 -20.17
CA VAL A 195 5.56 -27.46 -19.44
C VAL A 195 5.48 -28.59 -20.46
N LYS A 196 6.30 -29.63 -20.28
CA LYS A 196 6.25 -30.83 -21.13
C LYS A 196 5.06 -31.70 -20.72
N GLY A 197 4.06 -31.83 -21.59
CA GLY A 197 2.95 -32.74 -21.38
C GLY A 197 1.69 -32.34 -22.13
N THR A 198 0.73 -33.27 -22.22
CA THR A 198 -0.63 -32.94 -22.64
C THR A 198 -1.39 -32.30 -21.47
N LEU A 199 -2.39 -31.47 -21.76
CA LEU A 199 -3.21 -30.82 -20.73
C LEU A 199 -3.80 -31.85 -19.73
N GLU A 200 -4.29 -32.98 -20.25
CA GLU A 200 -4.88 -34.08 -19.48
C GLU A 200 -3.89 -34.68 -18.47
N GLU A 201 -2.60 -34.73 -18.83
CA GLU A 201 -1.56 -35.22 -17.95
C GLU A 201 -1.27 -34.24 -16.81
N VAL A 202 -1.26 -32.94 -17.11
CA VAL A 202 -1.10 -31.87 -16.10
C VAL A 202 -2.28 -31.90 -15.12
N GLU A 203 -3.51 -31.98 -15.62
CA GLU A 203 -4.71 -32.04 -14.77
C GLU A 203 -4.71 -33.28 -13.86
N ARG A 204 -4.31 -34.45 -14.38
CA ARG A 204 -4.18 -35.67 -13.59
C ARG A 204 -3.10 -35.56 -12.50
N ARG A 205 -1.94 -34.96 -12.82
CA ARG A 205 -0.85 -34.73 -11.86
C ARG A 205 -1.28 -33.74 -10.77
N LEU A 206 -1.98 -32.67 -11.13
CA LEU A 206 -2.55 -31.72 -10.17
C LEU A 206 -3.64 -32.38 -9.29
N GLY A 207 -4.50 -33.20 -9.89
CA GLY A 207 -5.53 -33.95 -9.16
C GLY A 207 -4.95 -34.85 -8.07
N ALA A 208 -3.83 -35.51 -8.32
CA ALA A 208 -3.14 -36.33 -7.31
C ALA A 208 -2.57 -35.50 -6.15
N LEU A 209 -2.12 -34.25 -6.39
CA LEU A 209 -1.59 -33.38 -5.33
C LEU A 209 -2.68 -32.77 -4.45
N TYR A 210 -3.86 -32.51 -5.01
CA TYR A 210 -4.95 -31.83 -4.30
C TYR A 210 -6.08 -32.76 -3.85
N GLY A 211 -6.14 -34.00 -4.35
CA GLY A 211 -7.24 -34.94 -4.11
C GLY A 211 -7.09 -35.85 -2.87
N ASP A 212 -5.89 -35.99 -2.31
CA ASP A 212 -5.60 -36.90 -1.17
C ASP A 212 -5.57 -36.19 0.20
N ALA A 213 -6.17 -35.00 0.33
CA ALA A 213 -6.20 -34.20 1.56
C ALA A 213 -7.57 -34.21 2.26
#